data_AF-A0A518HD79-F1
#
_entry.id   AF-A0A518HD79-F1
#
_cell.length_a   1.000
_cell.length_b   1.000
_cell.length_c   1.000
_cell.angle_alpha   90.00
_cell.angle_beta   90.00
_cell.angle_gamma   90.00
#
_symmetry.space_group_name_H-M   'P 1'
#
loop_
_entity.id
_entity.type
_entity.pdbx_description
1 polymer ?
#
loop_
_entity_poly.entity_id
_entity_poly.type
_entity_poly.pdbx_seq_one_letter_code
_entity_poly.pdbx_strand_id
1 'polypeptide(L)'
;MSIRIGFGVGAASAALAWAIFGGAPVGPGRVGASPGPQDVSPGVGPLGEGTPRSKAAQRIAELMRGGVEVDVQQVVDGLPGAEDLARRRSEIADQLMEFALVKFVEPPSPTAQRGTFHAAIIDYVEWSSKRLDASLELAGSDDDRREALAGEVGKLRSVEQAYRELAEAEGIGVTPQNLLELEFLRLGVESRLARLVAGRGD
;
A
#
# COMPACT_ATOMS: atom_id res chain seq x y z
N MET A 1 -57.53 4.43 13.61
CA MET A 1 -57.06 3.04 13.79
C MET A 1 -56.03 2.77 12.70
N SER A 2 -54.73 2.83 13.03
CA SER A 2 -53.65 2.51 12.09
C SER A 2 -52.47 1.99 12.90
N ILE A 3 -52.18 0.71 12.73
CA ILE A 3 -51.03 0.02 13.31
C ILE A 3 -49.86 0.20 12.34
N ARG A 4 -48.70 0.61 12.84
CA ARG A 4 -47.41 0.52 12.12
C ARG A 4 -46.49 -0.40 12.92
N ILE A 5 -45.98 -1.43 12.25
CA ILE A 5 -45.03 -2.43 12.76
C ILE A 5 -43.67 -2.18 12.09
N GLY A 6 -42.60 -2.28 12.91
CA GLY A 6 -41.25 -2.71 12.51
C GLY A 6 -40.37 -1.65 11.84
N PHE A 7 -39.05 -1.59 12.02
CA PHE A 7 -38.08 -2.53 12.59
C PHE A 7 -36.92 -1.73 13.19
N GLY A 8 -36.38 -2.18 14.32
CA GLY A 8 -35.14 -1.68 14.90
C GLY A 8 -33.93 -2.32 14.25
N VAL A 9 -32.87 -1.53 14.04
CA VAL A 9 -31.50 -2.00 13.89
C VAL A 9 -30.62 -1.05 14.72
N GLY A 10 -29.95 -1.64 15.71
CA GLY A 10 -29.16 -0.94 16.71
C GLY A 10 -27.88 -0.35 16.13
N ALA A 11 -27.63 0.92 16.47
CA ALA A 11 -26.33 1.56 16.33
C ALA A 11 -25.55 1.33 17.64
N ALA A 12 -24.72 0.29 17.67
CA ALA A 12 -23.70 0.13 18.70
C ALA A 12 -22.46 0.93 18.28
N SER A 13 -22.41 2.21 18.68
CA SER A 13 -21.19 3.01 18.61
C SER A 13 -20.36 2.75 19.87
N ALA A 14 -19.31 1.93 19.75
CA ALA A 14 -18.31 1.79 20.80
C ALA A 14 -17.31 2.96 20.69
N ALA A 15 -17.56 4.01 21.47
CA ALA A 15 -16.59 5.07 21.69
C ALA A 15 -15.52 4.57 22.68
N LEU A 16 -14.30 4.35 22.16
CA LEU A 16 -13.12 4.07 22.95
C LEU A 16 -12.69 5.35 23.65
N ALA A 17 -12.92 5.40 24.97
CA ALA A 17 -12.55 6.50 25.84
C ALA A 17 -11.03 6.51 26.06
N TRP A 18 -10.45 7.69 25.85
CA TRP A 18 -9.09 8.06 26.23
C TRP A 18 -8.88 7.92 27.74
N ALA A 19 -7.82 7.22 28.14
CA ALA A 19 -7.25 7.33 29.48
C ALA A 19 -5.73 7.26 29.39
N ILE A 20 -5.07 8.42 29.51
CA ILE A 20 -3.65 8.55 29.84
C ILE A 20 -3.55 9.55 31.00
N PHE A 21 -2.61 9.26 31.91
CA PHE A 21 -2.21 9.96 33.15
C PHE A 21 -3.11 9.66 34.36
N GLY A 22 -2.62 9.24 35.53
CA GLY A 22 -1.27 9.09 36.08
C GLY A 22 -1.42 9.13 37.61
N GLY A 23 -0.71 8.26 38.36
CA GLY A 23 -0.74 8.28 39.83
C GLY A 23 -0.12 7.04 40.46
N ALA A 24 1.09 7.19 41.01
CA ALA A 24 1.90 6.19 41.73
C ALA A 24 1.39 5.94 43.18
N PRO A 25 2.17 5.32 44.11
CA PRO A 25 2.67 3.94 44.25
C PRO A 25 2.23 3.28 45.60
N VAL A 26 2.78 2.10 45.96
CA VAL A 26 3.08 1.54 47.33
C VAL A 26 2.58 0.10 47.57
N GLY A 27 3.52 -0.80 47.91
CA GLY A 27 3.27 -1.97 48.78
C GLY A 27 3.92 -3.30 48.33
N PRO A 28 4.82 -3.94 49.11
CA PRO A 28 5.52 -5.15 48.70
C PRO A 28 4.77 -6.42 49.12
N GLY A 29 4.48 -7.29 48.15
CA GLY A 29 3.91 -8.61 48.40
C GLY A 29 4.56 -9.64 47.48
N ARG A 30 5.52 -10.40 48.01
CA ARG A 30 6.00 -11.63 47.39
C ARG A 30 4.92 -12.71 47.56
N VAL A 31 4.34 -13.19 46.46
CA VAL A 31 3.76 -14.55 46.37
C VAL A 31 4.12 -15.10 45.00
N GLY A 32 4.71 -16.29 45.00
CA GLY A 32 5.25 -16.95 43.82
C GLY A 32 4.21 -17.65 42.95
N ALA A 33 4.71 -18.03 41.78
CA ALA A 33 4.24 -19.07 40.85
C ALA A 33 2.91 -18.84 40.10
N SER A 34 3.04 -18.33 38.87
CA SER A 34 2.50 -19.00 37.68
C SER A 34 3.23 -18.47 36.43
N PRO A 35 3.90 -19.30 35.61
CA PRO A 35 4.39 -18.85 34.31
C PRO A 35 3.19 -18.77 33.38
N GLY A 36 2.52 -17.61 33.40
CA GLY A 36 1.51 -17.23 32.42
C GLY A 36 2.14 -17.02 31.04
N PRO A 37 1.32 -17.06 29.97
CA PRO A 37 1.81 -16.96 28.61
C PRO A 37 2.60 -15.67 28.47
N GLN A 38 3.82 -15.80 27.97
CA GLN A 38 4.68 -14.67 27.69
C GLN A 38 3.91 -13.68 26.82
N ASP A 39 3.66 -12.49 27.36
CA ASP A 39 3.36 -11.29 26.58
C ASP A 39 4.59 -11.03 25.70
N VAL A 40 4.63 -11.74 24.56
CA VAL A 40 5.54 -11.41 23.48
C VAL A 40 4.97 -10.14 22.87
N SER A 41 5.33 -8.99 23.44
CA SER A 41 5.25 -7.74 22.71
C SER A 41 5.98 -7.97 21.37
N PRO A 42 5.31 -7.82 20.22
CA PRO A 42 5.95 -8.08 18.95
C PRO A 42 7.09 -7.07 18.75
N GLY A 43 8.32 -7.58 18.74
CA GLY A 43 9.35 -7.05 17.86
C GLY A 43 10.19 -5.87 18.34
N VAL A 44 10.57 -5.78 19.61
CA VAL A 44 11.75 -4.98 20.00
C VAL A 44 12.86 -5.91 20.50
N GLY A 45 13.37 -6.73 19.58
CA GLY A 45 14.63 -7.43 19.76
C GLY A 45 15.81 -6.46 19.58
N PRO A 46 16.99 -6.76 20.14
CA PRO A 46 18.17 -5.91 20.05
C PRO A 46 18.51 -5.68 18.58
N LEU A 47 19.01 -4.47 18.26
CA LEU A 47 19.44 -4.00 16.94
C LEU A 47 20.52 -4.92 16.32
N GLY A 48 20.13 -6.12 15.91
CA GLY A 48 20.87 -6.94 14.98
C GLY A 48 20.77 -6.30 13.60
N GLU A 49 21.83 -6.38 12.82
CA GLU A 49 21.84 -5.90 11.44
C GLU A 49 20.56 -6.33 10.73
N GLY A 50 19.72 -5.36 10.36
CA GLY A 50 18.40 -5.67 9.81
C GLY A 50 18.52 -6.65 8.66
N THR A 51 17.66 -7.67 8.64
CA THR A 51 17.58 -8.59 7.50
C THR A 51 17.36 -7.77 6.22
N PRO A 52 17.87 -8.20 5.05
CA PRO A 52 17.61 -7.52 3.79
C PRO A 52 16.12 -7.23 3.56
N ARG A 53 15.22 -8.16 3.92
CA ARG A 53 13.77 -7.91 3.98
C ARG A 53 13.37 -6.74 4.87
N SER A 54 13.91 -6.63 6.08
CA SER A 54 13.63 -5.52 6.99
C SER A 54 14.19 -4.18 6.48
N LYS A 55 15.38 -4.20 5.87
CA LYS A 55 16.00 -3.00 5.28
C LYS A 55 15.21 -2.50 4.08
N ALA A 56 14.73 -3.39 3.21
CA ALA A 56 13.91 -3.01 2.08
C ALA A 56 12.49 -2.60 2.49
N ALA A 57 11.90 -3.24 3.50
CA ALA A 57 10.65 -2.79 4.11
C ALA A 57 10.77 -1.38 4.67
N GLN A 58 11.90 -1.09 5.34
CA GLN A 58 12.21 0.25 5.84
C GLN A 58 12.37 1.25 4.68
N ARG A 59 13.13 0.92 3.64
CA ARG A 59 13.28 1.76 2.44
C ARG A 59 11.93 2.05 1.77
N ILE A 60 11.08 1.04 1.60
CA ILE A 60 9.74 1.23 1.03
C ILE A 60 8.89 2.11 1.94
N ALA A 61 8.92 1.90 3.26
CA ALA A 61 8.21 2.74 4.21
C ALA A 61 8.74 4.19 4.25
N GLU A 62 10.02 4.42 3.95
CA GLU A 62 10.65 5.73 3.80
C GLU A 62 10.21 6.41 2.51
N LEU A 63 10.27 5.71 1.36
CA LEU A 63 9.76 6.20 0.07
C LEU A 63 8.27 6.56 0.16
N MET A 64 7.51 5.73 0.86
CA MET A 64 6.09 5.97 1.09
C MET A 64 5.85 7.17 2.01
N ARG A 65 6.63 7.39 3.07
CA ARG A 65 6.41 8.52 4.00
C ARG A 65 6.97 9.86 3.50
N GLY A 66 8.16 9.85 2.92
CA GLY A 66 8.88 11.06 2.52
C GLY A 66 8.49 11.57 1.14
N GLY A 67 7.84 10.73 0.31
CA GLY A 67 7.69 11.01 -1.12
C GLY A 67 9.01 10.85 -1.87
N VAL A 68 8.96 11.02 -3.17
CA VAL A 68 10.14 11.01 -4.05
C VAL A 68 10.18 12.32 -4.78
N GLU A 69 11.28 13.06 -4.62
CA GLU A 69 11.56 14.23 -5.43
C GLU A 69 11.90 13.77 -6.85
N VAL A 70 11.21 14.33 -7.84
CA VAL A 70 11.36 13.94 -9.25
C VAL A 70 11.54 15.17 -10.11
N ASP A 71 12.35 15.04 -11.15
CA ASP A 71 12.29 15.96 -12.28
C ASP A 71 11.04 15.61 -13.10
N VAL A 72 10.04 16.50 -13.02
CA VAL A 72 8.75 16.33 -13.71
C VAL A 72 8.94 16.16 -15.21
N GLN A 73 9.86 16.92 -15.81
CA GLN A 73 10.08 16.88 -17.25
C GLN A 73 10.73 15.55 -17.64
N GLN A 74 11.71 15.08 -16.87
CA GLN A 74 12.32 13.77 -17.09
C GLN A 74 11.29 12.62 -16.99
N VAL A 75 10.35 12.70 -16.04
CA VAL A 75 9.27 11.70 -15.91
C VAL A 75 8.37 11.74 -17.13
N VAL A 76 7.97 12.93 -17.60
CA VAL A 76 7.10 13.10 -18.77
C VAL A 76 7.78 12.63 -20.05
N ASP A 77 9.04 13.00 -20.28
CA ASP A 77 9.80 12.60 -21.46
C ASP A 77 10.02 11.08 -21.51
N GLY A 78 10.05 10.43 -20.34
CA GLY A 78 10.16 8.98 -20.18
C GLY A 78 8.81 8.25 -20.12
N LEU A 79 7.68 8.89 -20.43
CA LEU A 79 6.39 8.21 -20.48
C LEU A 79 6.25 7.39 -21.78
N PRO A 80 5.80 6.13 -21.69
CA PRO A 80 5.36 5.39 -22.86
C PRO A 80 4.15 6.05 -23.52
N GLY A 81 3.93 5.75 -24.80
CA GLY A 81 2.75 6.21 -25.53
C GLY A 81 1.45 5.69 -24.89
N ALA A 82 0.35 6.44 -25.03
CA ALA A 82 -0.94 6.08 -24.43
C ALA A 82 -1.44 4.69 -24.89
N GLU A 83 -1.19 4.33 -26.15
CA GLU A 83 -1.52 3.00 -26.69
C GLU A 83 -0.69 1.89 -26.05
N ASP A 84 0.61 2.11 -25.84
CA ASP A 84 1.50 1.16 -25.17
C ASP A 84 1.08 0.92 -23.72
N LEU A 85 0.75 2.00 -23.00
CA LEU A 85 0.24 1.92 -21.64
C LEU A 85 -1.07 1.12 -21.57
N ALA A 86 -2.01 1.40 -22.49
CA ALA A 86 -3.29 0.69 -22.54
C ALA A 86 -3.12 -0.80 -22.86
N ARG A 87 -2.30 -1.11 -23.86
CA ARG A 87 -1.97 -2.49 -24.26
C ARG A 87 -1.35 -3.25 -23.10
N ARG A 88 -0.29 -2.71 -22.48
CA ARG A 88 0.39 -3.35 -21.35
C ARG A 88 -0.56 -3.57 -20.17
N ARG A 89 -1.42 -2.61 -19.89
CA ARG A 89 -2.41 -2.73 -18.81
C ARG A 89 -3.43 -3.85 -19.09
N SER A 90 -3.84 -4.04 -20.34
CA SER A 90 -4.70 -5.16 -20.74
C SER A 90 -4.00 -6.50 -20.56
N GLU A 91 -2.76 -6.63 -21.02
CA GLU A 91 -1.95 -7.85 -20.86
C GLU A 91 -1.81 -8.26 -19.39
N ILE A 92 -1.56 -7.29 -18.51
CA ILE A 92 -1.45 -7.55 -17.07
C ILE A 92 -2.81 -7.94 -16.48
N ALA A 93 -3.91 -7.32 -16.92
CA ALA A 93 -5.25 -7.71 -16.46
C ALA A 93 -5.56 -9.17 -16.79
N ASP A 94 -5.20 -9.62 -18.00
CA ASP A 94 -5.36 -11.01 -18.43
C ASP A 94 -4.51 -11.96 -17.56
N GLN A 95 -3.25 -11.62 -17.32
CA GLN A 95 -2.35 -12.40 -16.44
C GLN A 95 -2.88 -12.48 -15.00
N LEU A 96 -3.37 -11.37 -14.45
CA LEU A 96 -3.96 -11.35 -13.10
C LEU A 96 -5.23 -12.20 -13.01
N MET A 97 -6.02 -12.25 -14.08
CA MET A 97 -7.19 -13.13 -14.16
C MET A 97 -6.80 -14.61 -14.15
N GLU A 98 -5.71 -14.99 -14.83
CA GLU A 98 -5.17 -16.36 -14.76
C GLU A 98 -4.79 -16.75 -13.32
N PHE A 99 -4.11 -15.87 -12.58
CA PHE A 99 -3.81 -16.11 -11.16
C PHE A 99 -5.06 -16.25 -10.29
N ALA A 100 -6.13 -15.49 -10.60
CA ALA A 100 -7.39 -15.59 -9.88
C ALA A 100 -8.07 -16.94 -10.14
N LEU A 101 -8.07 -17.43 -11.38
CA LEU A 101 -8.66 -18.71 -11.75
C LEU A 101 -7.95 -19.90 -11.08
N VAL A 102 -6.61 -19.87 -10.97
CA VAL A 102 -5.84 -20.92 -10.26
C VAL A 102 -6.27 -21.02 -8.79
N LYS A 103 -6.52 -19.89 -8.11
CA LYS A 103 -6.98 -19.86 -6.70
C LYS A 103 -8.39 -20.45 -6.50
N PHE A 104 -9.22 -20.50 -7.54
CA PHE A 104 -10.54 -21.13 -7.47
C PHE A 104 -10.50 -22.64 -7.64
N VAL A 105 -9.46 -23.17 -8.29
CA VAL A 105 -9.35 -24.60 -8.62
C VAL A 105 -8.53 -25.36 -7.58
N GLU A 106 -7.55 -24.72 -6.95
CA GLU A 106 -6.69 -25.34 -5.94
C GLU A 106 -7.02 -24.83 -4.52
N PRO A 107 -7.18 -25.70 -3.51
CA PRO A 107 -7.35 -25.25 -2.13
C PRO A 107 -6.15 -24.39 -1.73
N PRO A 108 -6.36 -23.25 -1.05
CA PRO A 108 -5.27 -22.34 -0.74
C PRO A 108 -4.20 -23.06 0.09
N SER A 109 -2.98 -23.13 -0.44
CA SER A 109 -1.82 -23.52 0.34
C SER A 109 -1.74 -22.67 1.61
N PRO A 110 -1.39 -23.22 2.79
CA PRO A 110 -1.17 -22.44 4.01
C PRO A 110 -0.14 -21.30 3.83
N THR A 111 0.72 -21.37 2.80
CA THR A 111 1.68 -20.33 2.44
C THR A 111 1.12 -19.25 1.50
N ALA A 112 -0.10 -19.40 0.99
CA ALA A 112 -0.74 -18.48 0.05
C ALA A 112 -1.39 -17.25 0.71
N GLN A 113 -1.14 -17.03 2.01
CA GLN A 113 -1.40 -15.73 2.61
C GLN A 113 -0.59 -14.70 1.82
N ARG A 114 -1.27 -13.71 1.21
CA ARG A 114 -0.61 -12.46 0.78
C ARG A 114 0.35 -12.11 1.90
N GLY A 115 1.65 -12.12 1.63
CA GLY A 115 2.62 -11.76 2.65
C GLY A 115 2.15 -10.43 3.25
N THR A 116 1.99 -10.36 4.57
CA THR A 116 1.47 -9.17 5.28
C THR A 116 2.11 -7.86 4.81
N PHE A 117 3.35 -7.97 4.34
CA PHE A 117 4.12 -6.94 3.69
C PHE A 117 3.54 -6.40 2.36
N HIS A 118 3.10 -7.27 1.43
CA HIS A 118 2.51 -6.81 0.18
C HIS A 118 1.12 -6.20 0.38
N ALA A 119 0.31 -6.78 1.26
CA ALA A 119 -0.98 -6.21 1.63
C ALA A 119 -0.83 -4.77 2.16
N ALA A 120 0.13 -4.54 3.07
CA ALA A 120 0.41 -3.21 3.60
C ALA A 120 0.84 -2.19 2.53
N ILE A 121 1.54 -2.65 1.48
CA ILE A 121 1.97 -1.79 0.37
C ILE A 121 0.79 -1.44 -0.53
N ILE A 122 -0.06 -2.40 -0.86
CA ILE A 122 -1.27 -2.13 -1.66
C ILE A 122 -2.22 -1.20 -0.90
N ASP A 123 -2.47 -1.43 0.40
CA ASP A 123 -3.29 -0.55 1.23
C ASP A 123 -2.74 0.88 1.22
N TYR A 124 -1.42 1.04 1.31
CA TYR A 124 -0.79 2.34 1.23
C TYR A 124 -0.94 2.98 -0.16
N VAL A 125 -0.71 2.21 -1.24
CA VAL A 125 -0.86 2.72 -2.61
C VAL A 125 -2.30 3.19 -2.83
N GLU A 126 -3.30 2.42 -2.39
CA GLU A 126 -4.72 2.81 -2.46
C GLU A 126 -5.01 4.09 -1.66
N TRP A 127 -4.50 4.20 -0.43
CA TRP A 127 -4.61 5.43 0.35
C TRP A 127 -3.95 6.61 -0.35
N SER A 128 -2.77 6.41 -0.92
CA SER A 128 -2.04 7.46 -1.63
C SER A 128 -2.71 7.87 -2.93
N SER A 129 -3.38 6.95 -3.64
CA SER A 129 -4.21 7.26 -4.79
C SER A 129 -5.39 8.16 -4.40
N LYS A 130 -6.07 7.88 -3.28
CA LYS A 130 -7.15 8.74 -2.77
C LYS A 130 -6.64 10.15 -2.43
N ARG A 131 -5.44 10.24 -1.87
CA ARG A 131 -4.79 11.52 -1.61
C ARG A 131 -4.37 12.25 -2.88
N LEU A 132 -3.87 11.53 -3.87
CA LEU A 132 -3.57 12.08 -5.18
C LEU A 132 -4.85 12.66 -5.79
N ASP A 133 -5.97 11.92 -5.76
CA ASP A 133 -7.25 12.40 -6.28
C ASP A 133 -7.69 13.69 -5.60
N ALA A 134 -7.65 13.75 -4.26
CA ALA A 134 -7.92 14.98 -3.52
C ALA A 134 -6.96 16.13 -3.85
N SER A 135 -5.67 15.82 -4.10
CA SER A 135 -4.68 16.83 -4.49
C SER A 135 -4.95 17.38 -5.90
N LEU A 136 -5.39 16.52 -6.82
CA LEU A 136 -5.74 16.91 -8.19
C LEU A 136 -7.04 17.72 -8.27
N GLU A 137 -7.97 17.48 -7.35
CA GLU A 137 -9.18 18.31 -7.18
C GLU A 137 -8.83 19.73 -6.69
N LEU A 138 -7.81 19.86 -5.84
CA LEU A 138 -7.36 21.14 -5.28
C LEU A 138 -6.32 21.87 -6.15
N ALA A 139 -5.76 21.19 -7.16
CA ALA A 139 -4.74 21.75 -8.04
C ALA A 139 -5.27 22.98 -8.80
N GLY A 140 -4.52 24.08 -8.74
CA GLY A 140 -4.90 25.36 -9.33
C GLY A 140 -4.55 25.46 -10.82
N SER A 141 -3.67 24.59 -11.31
CA SER A 141 -3.21 24.56 -12.69
C SER A 141 -2.96 23.13 -13.20
N ASP A 142 -2.89 22.97 -14.52
CA ASP A 142 -2.47 21.70 -15.12
C ASP A 142 -0.99 21.38 -14.88
N ASP A 143 -0.15 22.39 -14.59
CA ASP A 143 1.23 22.17 -14.17
C ASP A 143 1.28 21.57 -12.75
N ASP A 144 0.46 22.06 -11.82
CA ASP A 144 0.34 21.48 -10.47
C ASP A 144 -0.16 20.02 -10.55
N ARG A 145 -1.13 19.74 -11.44
CA ARG A 145 -1.61 18.38 -11.68
C ARG A 145 -0.53 17.48 -12.26
N ARG A 146 0.28 18.01 -13.18
CA ARG A 146 1.41 17.28 -13.78
C ARG A 146 2.45 16.95 -12.71
N GLU A 147 2.81 17.91 -11.87
CA GLU A 147 3.76 17.72 -10.77
C GLU A 147 3.27 16.64 -9.81
N ALA A 148 2.01 16.72 -9.36
CA ALA A 148 1.42 15.73 -8.47
C ALA A 148 1.40 14.31 -9.07
N LEU A 149 1.00 14.19 -10.34
CA LEU A 149 1.00 12.90 -11.05
C LEU A 149 2.41 12.37 -11.30
N ALA A 150 3.36 13.22 -11.69
CA ALA A 150 4.75 12.83 -11.92
C ALA A 150 5.42 12.35 -10.62
N GLY A 151 5.18 13.04 -9.51
CA GLY A 151 5.64 12.64 -8.18
C GLY A 151 5.10 11.25 -7.80
N GLU A 152 3.81 11.00 -8.06
CA GLU A 152 3.20 9.69 -7.81
C GLU A 152 3.81 8.59 -8.69
N VAL A 153 4.03 8.86 -9.98
CA VAL A 153 4.69 7.92 -10.90
C VAL A 153 6.10 7.58 -10.41
N GLY A 154 6.90 8.57 -10.05
CA GLY A 154 8.27 8.33 -9.56
C GLY A 154 8.31 7.54 -8.26
N LYS A 155 7.36 7.82 -7.35
CA LYS A 155 7.18 7.04 -6.13
C LYS A 155 6.87 5.58 -6.45
N LEU A 156 5.91 5.30 -7.34
CA LEU A 156 5.54 3.93 -7.70
C LEU A 156 6.67 3.19 -8.43
N ARG A 157 7.41 3.84 -9.33
CA ARG A 157 8.61 3.26 -9.97
C ARG A 157 9.68 2.89 -8.94
N SER A 158 9.92 3.75 -7.95
CA SER A 158 10.89 3.51 -6.87
C SER A 158 10.49 2.34 -5.97
N VAL A 159 9.18 2.23 -5.65
CA VAL A 159 8.64 1.10 -4.90
C VAL A 159 8.76 -0.20 -5.71
N GLU A 160 8.45 -0.16 -7.01
CA GLU A 160 8.59 -1.32 -7.91
C GLU A 160 10.04 -1.81 -7.98
N GLN A 161 11.00 -0.89 -8.10
CA GLN A 161 12.42 -1.23 -8.08
C GLN A 161 12.83 -1.89 -6.76
N ALA A 162 12.44 -1.33 -5.62
CA ALA A 162 12.69 -1.95 -4.31
C ALA A 162 12.04 -3.35 -4.20
N TYR A 163 10.90 -3.56 -4.86
CA TYR A 163 10.22 -4.85 -4.94
C TYR A 163 10.98 -5.90 -5.75
N ARG A 164 11.55 -5.50 -6.90
CA ARG A 164 12.38 -6.37 -7.74
C ARG A 164 13.66 -6.75 -7.02
N GLU A 165 14.35 -5.78 -6.42
CA GLU A 165 15.53 -6.01 -5.59
C GLU A 165 15.24 -7.00 -4.44
N LEU A 166 14.07 -6.88 -3.80
CA LEU A 166 13.61 -7.81 -2.77
C LEU A 166 13.38 -9.24 -3.29
N ALA A 167 12.72 -9.36 -4.45
CA ALA A 167 12.46 -10.65 -5.07
C ALA A 167 13.78 -11.36 -5.45
N GLU A 168 14.75 -10.60 -5.96
CA GLU A 168 16.07 -11.08 -6.36
C GLU A 168 16.98 -11.43 -5.17
N ALA A 169 16.94 -10.64 -4.08
CA ALA A 169 17.88 -10.78 -2.98
C ALA A 169 17.61 -11.96 -2.03
N GLU A 170 16.35 -12.38 -1.84
CA GLU A 170 16.03 -13.39 -0.81
C GLU A 170 15.04 -14.47 -1.22
N GLY A 171 14.38 -14.41 -2.38
CA GLY A 171 13.31 -15.38 -2.72
C GLY A 171 12.13 -15.36 -1.72
N ILE A 172 12.00 -14.29 -0.92
CA ILE A 172 11.01 -14.19 0.15
C ILE A 172 9.85 -13.29 -0.29
N GLY A 173 8.66 -13.89 -0.46
CA GLY A 173 7.35 -13.26 -0.27
C GLY A 173 6.84 -12.28 -1.32
N VAL A 174 7.65 -11.89 -2.31
CA VAL A 174 7.20 -11.13 -3.49
C VAL A 174 7.00 -12.11 -4.63
N THR A 175 5.74 -12.42 -4.93
CA THR A 175 5.37 -13.29 -6.05
C THR A 175 5.34 -12.51 -7.36
N PRO A 176 5.42 -13.18 -8.54
CA PRO A 176 5.17 -12.54 -9.82
C PRO A 176 3.82 -11.80 -9.85
N GLN A 177 2.79 -12.35 -9.21
CA GLN A 177 1.49 -11.67 -9.05
C GLN A 177 1.63 -10.32 -8.34
N ASN A 178 2.47 -10.21 -7.31
CA ASN A 178 2.62 -8.96 -6.56
C ASN A 178 3.29 -7.86 -7.38
N LEU A 179 4.26 -8.22 -8.22
CA LEU A 179 4.88 -7.28 -9.16
C LEU A 179 3.88 -6.82 -10.22
N LEU A 180 3.06 -7.73 -10.75
CA LEU A 180 2.01 -7.40 -11.71
C LEU A 180 0.93 -6.49 -11.11
N GLU A 181 0.49 -6.73 -9.88
CA GLU A 181 -0.47 -5.87 -9.17
C GLU A 181 0.08 -4.44 -9.00
N LEU A 182 1.36 -4.31 -8.64
CA LEU A 182 2.01 -3.01 -8.51
C LEU A 182 2.21 -2.30 -9.86
N GLU A 183 2.65 -3.03 -10.89
CA GLU A 183 2.79 -2.51 -12.25
C GLU A 183 1.44 -2.02 -12.79
N PHE A 184 0.36 -2.77 -12.56
CA PHE A 184 -0.99 -2.40 -12.98
C PHE A 184 -1.44 -1.06 -12.36
N LEU A 185 -1.15 -0.85 -11.07
CA LEU A 185 -1.45 0.40 -10.38
C LEU A 185 -0.61 1.57 -10.94
N ARG A 186 0.70 1.36 -11.17
CA ARG A 186 1.59 2.34 -11.79
C ARG A 186 1.07 2.78 -13.18
N LEU A 187 0.73 1.82 -14.04
CA LEU A 187 0.22 2.12 -15.38
C LEU A 187 -1.07 2.94 -15.35
N GLY A 188 -1.90 2.77 -14.30
CA GLY A 188 -3.07 3.61 -14.07
C GLY A 188 -2.73 5.09 -13.90
N VAL A 189 -1.69 5.39 -13.11
CA VAL A 189 -1.21 6.77 -12.88
C VAL A 189 -0.48 7.31 -14.11
N GLU A 190 0.41 6.53 -14.73
CA GLU A 190 1.11 6.92 -15.96
C GLU A 190 0.12 7.25 -17.10
N SER A 191 -0.96 6.48 -17.23
CA SER A 191 -2.01 6.76 -18.21
C SER A 191 -2.73 8.09 -17.95
N ARG A 192 -2.91 8.48 -16.67
CA ARG A 192 -3.51 9.78 -16.31
C ARG A 192 -2.56 10.91 -16.67
N LEU A 193 -1.28 10.77 -16.36
CA LEU A 193 -0.25 11.75 -16.70
C LEU A 193 -0.10 11.90 -18.22
N ALA A 194 -0.06 10.80 -18.96
CA ALA A 194 0.03 10.81 -20.43
C ALA A 194 -1.16 11.55 -21.06
N ARG A 195 -2.39 11.33 -20.56
CA ARG A 195 -3.57 12.07 -21.03
C ARG A 195 -3.50 13.55 -20.72
N LEU A 196 -3.03 13.93 -19.53
CA LEU A 196 -2.87 15.33 -19.15
C LEU A 196 -1.84 16.05 -20.03
N VAL A 197 -0.73 15.38 -20.37
CA VAL A 197 0.31 15.93 -21.25
C VAL A 197 -0.19 16.03 -22.69
N ALA A 198 -0.88 15.01 -23.21
CA ALA A 198 -1.42 15.00 -24.56
C ALA A 198 -2.56 16.01 -24.77
N GLY A 199 -3.33 16.31 -23.72
CA GLY A 199 -4.40 17.32 -23.74
C GLY A 199 -3.89 18.78 -23.80
N ARG A 200 -2.57 19.00 -23.89
CA ARG A 200 -1.93 20.32 -23.94
C ARG A 200 -1.67 20.82 -25.38
N GLY A 201 -2.45 20.34 -26.34
CA GLY A 201 -2.40 20.77 -27.74
C GLY A 201 -3.74 21.31 -28.19
N ASP A 202 -4.10 22.52 -27.74
CA ASP A 202 -4.97 23.49 -28.42
C ASP A 202 -4.72 24.89 -27.83
#